data_AF-A0A0A1H778-F1
#
_entry.id   AF-A0A0A1H778-F1
#
_cell.length_a   1.000
_cell.length_b   1.000
_cell.length_c   1.000
_cell.angle_alpha   90.00
_cell.angle_beta   90.00
_cell.angle_gamma   90.00
#
_symmetry.space_group_name_H-M   'P 1'
#
loop_
_entity.id
_entity.type
_entity.pdbx_description
1 polymer ?
#
loop_
_entity_poly.entity_id
_entity_poly.type
_entity_poly.pdbx_seq_one_letter_code
_entity_poly.pdbx_strand_id
1 'polypeptide(L)'
;MIVAEKRAGDHQGVDRHHARIDLARVLVQLTPAQRRLCAMLGEDGLSIKEAAERLRIPRGTLYEEIKRIRKIFADHGIGDYLKE
;
A
#
# COMPACT_ATOMS: atom_id res chain seq x y z
N MET A 1 26.97 35.84 14.22
CA MET A 1 25.66 36.24 14.80
C MET A 1 25.06 37.18 13.76
N ILE A 2 24.10 36.79 12.92
CA ILE A 2 22.68 36.50 13.22
C ILE A 2 22.14 35.54 12.14
N VAL A 3 21.10 34.82 12.56
CA VAL A 3 20.49 33.56 12.12
C VAL A 3 20.06 33.40 10.65
N ALA A 4 20.20 32.17 10.15
CA ALA A 4 19.46 31.64 9.01
C ALA A 4 18.10 31.11 9.51
N GLU A 5 17.01 31.76 9.13
CA GLU A 5 15.65 31.31 9.43
C GLU A 5 15.27 30.20 8.44
N LYS A 6 15.52 28.95 8.84
CA LYS A 6 14.99 27.77 8.16
C LYS A 6 13.51 27.63 8.52
N ARG A 7 12.62 28.12 7.65
CA ARG A 7 11.19 27.83 7.75
C ARG A 7 10.94 26.37 7.38
N ALA A 8 10.82 25.53 8.39
CA ALA A 8 10.32 24.18 8.28
C ALA A 8 8.98 24.11 9.02
N GLY A 9 7.97 23.60 8.33
CA GLY A 9 6.75 23.10 8.96
C GLY A 9 5.52 23.94 8.69
N ASP A 10 4.81 23.60 7.61
CA ASP A 10 3.35 23.38 7.66
C ASP A 10 2.89 22.65 6.38
N HIS A 11 3.02 21.32 6.33
CA HIS A 11 2.46 20.49 5.23
C HIS A 11 1.77 19.20 5.74
N GLN A 12 1.71 18.97 7.05
CA GLN A 12 1.26 17.66 7.58
C GLN A 12 -0.27 17.46 7.54
N GLY A 13 -1.07 18.51 7.37
CA GLY A 13 -2.54 18.43 7.36
C GLY A 13 -3.15 18.08 6.00
N VAL A 14 -2.54 18.52 4.91
CA VAL A 14 -3.05 18.33 3.54
C VAL A 14 -2.61 16.97 2.99
N ASP A 15 -1.37 16.59 3.22
CA ASP A 15 -0.76 15.34 2.71
C ASP A 15 -1.52 14.08 3.18
N ARG A 16 -1.93 14.03 4.45
CA ARG A 16 -2.66 12.89 5.01
C ARG A 16 -4.06 12.71 4.39
N HIS A 17 -4.73 13.81 4.07
CA HIS A 17 -6.04 13.75 3.42
C HIS A 17 -5.92 13.29 1.97
N HIS A 18 -4.92 13.77 1.24
CA HIS A 18 -4.61 13.30 -0.11
C HIS A 18 -4.25 11.80 -0.10
N ALA A 19 -3.33 11.38 0.76
CA ALA A 19 -2.95 9.97 0.89
C ALA A 19 -4.15 9.04 1.20
N ARG A 20 -5.11 9.47 2.04
CA ARG A 20 -6.33 8.70 2.31
C ARG A 20 -7.27 8.64 1.11
N ILE A 21 -7.38 9.72 0.34
CA ILE A 21 -8.19 9.78 -0.89
C ILE A 21 -7.58 8.90 -1.97
N ASP A 22 -6.26 8.96 -2.15
CA ASP A 22 -5.54 8.16 -3.13
C ASP A 22 -5.59 6.67 -2.78
N LEU A 23 -5.45 6.32 -1.49
CA LEU A 23 -5.62 4.94 -1.02
C LEU A 23 -7.04 4.42 -1.29
N ALA A 24 -8.07 5.19 -0.96
CA ALA A 24 -9.46 4.81 -1.23
C ALA A 24 -9.71 4.58 -2.73
N ARG A 25 -9.14 5.43 -3.59
CA ARG A 25 -9.23 5.32 -5.05
C ARG A 25 -8.50 4.08 -5.60
N VAL A 26 -7.35 3.75 -5.05
CA VAL A 26 -6.58 2.55 -5.40
C VAL A 26 -7.33 1.29 -4.96
N LEU A 27 -7.87 1.27 -3.74
CA LEU A 27 -8.64 0.13 -3.24
C LEU A 27 -9.85 -0.17 -4.13
N VAL A 28 -10.53 0.84 -4.68
CA VAL A 28 -11.64 0.65 -5.62
C VAL A 28 -11.22 -0.13 -6.88
N GLN A 29 -10.00 0.06 -7.37
CA GLN A 29 -9.47 -0.62 -8.57
C GLN A 29 -9.04 -2.06 -8.30
N LEU A 30 -8.81 -2.42 -7.03
CA LEU A 30 -8.49 -3.79 -6.67
C LEU A 30 -9.73 -4.69 -6.76
N THR A 31 -9.52 -5.91 -7.27
CA THR A 31 -10.53 -6.96 -7.20
C THR A 31 -10.80 -7.36 -5.74
N PRO A 32 -11.96 -7.99 -5.44
CA PRO A 32 -12.26 -8.46 -4.08
C PRO A 32 -11.22 -9.46 -3.52
N ALA A 33 -10.52 -10.18 -4.40
CA ALA A 33 -9.43 -11.07 -4.00
C ALA A 33 -8.17 -10.28 -3.61
N GLN A 34 -7.81 -9.25 -4.40
CA GLN A 34 -6.66 -8.40 -4.14
C GLN A 34 -6.82 -7.55 -2.86
N ARG A 35 -8.02 -7.04 -2.59
CA ARG A 35 -8.29 -6.34 -1.32
C ARG A 35 -8.10 -7.25 -0.11
N ARG A 36 -8.61 -8.48 -0.21
CA ARG A 36 -8.42 -9.50 0.84
C ARG A 36 -6.94 -9.85 1.01
N LEU A 37 -6.19 -9.91 -0.07
CA LEU A 37 -4.74 -10.10 -0.01
C LEU A 37 -4.03 -8.93 0.69
N CYS A 38 -4.39 -7.69 0.38
CA CYS A 38 -3.86 -6.52 1.10
C CYS A 38 -4.19 -6.56 2.60
N ALA A 39 -5.42 -6.90 2.97
CA ALA A 39 -5.82 -7.03 4.38
C ALA A 39 -5.03 -8.13 5.09
N MET A 40 -4.89 -9.31 4.47
CA MET A 40 -4.13 -10.42 5.06
C MET A 40 -2.65 -10.09 5.29
N LEU A 41 -2.01 -9.41 4.33
CA LEU A 41 -0.58 -9.08 4.45
C LEU A 41 -0.33 -7.84 5.31
N GLY A 42 -1.23 -6.87 5.29
CA GLY A 42 -1.06 -5.58 5.97
C GLY A 42 -1.71 -5.51 7.35
N GLU A 43 -3.01 -5.82 7.44
CA GLU A 43 -3.78 -5.70 8.69
C GLU A 43 -3.60 -6.92 9.59
N ASP A 44 -3.70 -8.12 9.02
CA ASP A 44 -3.56 -9.38 9.77
C ASP A 44 -2.08 -9.79 9.96
N GLY A 45 -1.15 -9.17 9.21
CA GLY A 45 0.29 -9.45 9.29
C GLY A 45 0.70 -10.87 8.88
N LEU A 46 -0.12 -11.57 8.07
CA LEU A 46 0.21 -12.90 7.60
C LEU A 46 1.44 -12.87 6.70
N SER A 47 2.28 -13.89 6.84
CA SER A 47 3.33 -14.12 5.84
C SER A 47 2.73 -14.50 4.49
N ILE A 48 3.52 -14.32 3.44
CA ILE A 48 3.22 -14.78 2.08
C ILE A 48 2.84 -16.26 2.04
N LYS A 49 3.49 -17.09 2.88
CA LYS A 49 3.19 -18.51 2.98
C LYS A 49 1.78 -18.73 3.51
N GLU A 50 1.45 -18.12 4.64
CA GLU A 50 0.16 -18.27 5.31
C GLU A 50 -0.99 -17.73 4.45
N ALA A 51 -0.77 -16.59 3.78
CA ALA A 51 -1.75 -16.03 2.85
C ALA A 51 -2.01 -16.97 1.66
N ALA A 52 -0.96 -17.59 1.10
CA ALA A 52 -1.10 -18.55 0.00
C ALA A 52 -1.88 -19.81 0.43
N GLU A 53 -1.58 -20.33 1.62
CA GLU A 53 -2.29 -21.49 2.20
C GLU A 53 -3.76 -21.16 2.47
N ARG A 54 -4.05 -19.99 3.03
CA ARG A 54 -5.40 -19.52 3.33
C ARG A 54 -6.24 -19.26 2.08
N LEU A 55 -5.63 -18.72 1.03
CA LEU A 55 -6.26 -18.50 -0.28
C LEU A 55 -6.31 -19.77 -1.14
N ARG A 56 -5.62 -20.86 -0.74
CA ARG A 56 -5.47 -22.10 -1.51
C ARG A 56 -4.96 -21.88 -2.93
N ILE A 57 -3.98 -21.00 -3.09
CA ILE A 57 -3.33 -20.75 -4.39
C ILE A 57 -1.82 -20.99 -4.31
N PRO A 58 -1.16 -21.31 -5.43
CA PRO A 58 0.30 -21.43 -5.47
C PRO A 58 0.99 -20.12 -5.06
N ARG A 59 2.12 -20.22 -4.35
CA ARG A 59 2.91 -19.04 -3.95
C ARG A 59 3.34 -18.18 -5.14
N GLY A 60 3.67 -18.80 -6.27
CA GLY A 60 3.99 -18.07 -7.51
C GLY A 60 2.83 -17.20 -7.99
N THR A 61 1.60 -17.71 -7.96
CA THR A 61 0.40 -16.95 -8.28
C THR A 61 0.17 -15.80 -7.31
N LEU A 62 0.42 -16.03 -6.01
CA LEU A 62 0.34 -14.99 -4.99
C LEU A 62 1.36 -13.86 -5.25
N TYR A 63 2.62 -14.19 -5.55
CA TYR A 63 3.64 -13.20 -5.90
C TYR A 63 3.27 -12.36 -7.12
N GLU A 64 2.71 -12.99 -8.16
CA GLU A 64 2.23 -12.28 -9.34
C GLU A 64 1.07 -11.33 -9.02
N GLU A 65 0.14 -11.74 -8.14
CA GLU A 65 -0.90 -10.83 -7.64
C GLU A 65 -0.33 -9.66 -6.84
N ILE A 66 0.62 -9.90 -5.94
CA ILE A 66 1.28 -8.83 -5.19
C ILE A 66 1.96 -7.85 -6.15
N LYS A 67 2.60 -8.35 -7.20
CA LYS A 67 3.24 -7.51 -8.23
C LYS A 67 2.20 -6.68 -9.00
N ARG A 68 1.05 -7.25 -9.35
CA ARG A 68 -0.06 -6.53 -9.97
C ARG A 68 -0.61 -5.43 -9.05
N ILE A 69 -0.82 -5.75 -7.78
CA ILE A 69 -1.24 -4.78 -6.76
C ILE A 69 -0.22 -3.64 -6.66
N ARG A 70 1.07 -3.94 -6.46
CA ARG A 70 2.12 -2.91 -6.38
C ARG A 70 2.15 -2.00 -7.60
N LYS A 71 1.91 -2.55 -8.80
CA LYS A 71 1.82 -1.74 -10.03
C LYS A 71 0.64 -0.75 -9.98
N ILE A 72 -0.53 -1.19 -9.52
CA ILE A 72 -1.70 -0.31 -9.34
C ILE A 72 -1.38 0.78 -8.31
N PHE A 73 -0.75 0.45 -7.19
CA PHE A 73 -0.37 1.46 -6.19
C PHE A 73 0.66 2.46 -6.74
N ALA A 74 1.67 1.99 -7.49
CA ALA A 74 2.69 2.83 -8.09
C ALA A 74 2.14 3.79 -9.15
N ASP A 75 1.15 3.36 -9.94
CA ASP A 75 0.48 4.19 -10.95
C ASP A 75 -0.27 5.38 -10.32
N HIS A 76 -0.67 5.24 -9.06
CA HIS A 76 -1.32 6.30 -8.26
C HIS A 76 -0.36 7.02 -7.31
N GLY A 77 0.95 6.81 -7.44
CA GLY A 77 1.97 7.48 -6.61
C GLY A 77 2.14 6.93 -5.19
N ILE A 78 1.54 5.78 -4.87
CA ILE A 78 1.51 5.18 -3.51
C ILE A 78 2.41 3.92 -3.41
N GLY A 79 3.52 3.89 -4.14
CA GLY A 79 4.35 2.70 -4.32
C GLY A 79 4.99 2.10 -3.05
N ASP A 80 4.97 2.83 -1.93
CA ASP A 80 5.62 2.42 -0.67
C ASP A 80 4.73 1.56 0.25
N TYR A 81 3.44 1.39 -0.07
CA TYR A 81 2.44 0.78 0.84
C TYR A 81 2.66 -0.72 1.14
N LEU A 82 3.53 -1.38 0.37
CA LEU A 82 3.83 -2.81 0.47
C LEU A 82 5.33 -3.06 0.67
N LYS A 83 6.08 -2.11 1.25
CA LYS A 83 7.47 -2.38 1.61
C LYS A 83 7.55 -3.34 2.81
N GLU A 84 8.38 -4.36 2.56
CA GLU A 84 8.86 -5.52 3.35
C GLU A 84 8.29 -5.81 4.73
#